data_AF-A0A965MBK5-F1
#
_entry.id   AF-A0A965MBK5-F1
#
_cell.length_a   1.000
_cell.length_b   1.000
_cell.length_c   1.000
_cell.angle_alpha   90.00
_cell.angle_beta   90.00
_cell.angle_gamma   90.00
#
_symmetry.space_group_name_H-M   'P 1'
#
loop_
_entity.id
_entity.type
_entity.pdbx_description
1 polymer ?
#
loop_
_entity_poly.entity_id
_entity_poly.type
_entity_poly.pdbx_seq_one_letter_code
_entity_poly.pdbx_strand_id
1 'polypeptide(L)'
;MMTMVSTFLSFLAGGLPKILTIFQDRQDKKHELALVAAQKDRELALAEKGFLAQARVEEIKLEQIQTQTAGEERQALYQHDIEIGKGASQWMINLRASVRPVVTYIFVLELVALNIAGVWYAYTTGIPFAVAMENVFSDDEMLILSSIIAFWFGTQAFNKK
;
A
#
# COMPACT_ATOMS: atom_id res chain seq x y z
N MET A 1 83.60 -10.98 38.65
CA MET A 1 82.70 -10.62 37.51
C MET A 1 81.38 -11.39 37.51
N MET A 2 81.30 -12.61 38.05
CA MET A 2 80.03 -13.37 38.19
C MET A 2 79.01 -12.73 39.16
N THR A 3 79.47 -12.02 40.20
CA THR A 3 78.61 -11.37 41.22
C THR A 3 77.84 -10.15 40.70
N MET A 4 78.38 -9.37 39.76
CA MET A 4 77.62 -8.28 39.13
C MET A 4 76.53 -8.80 38.17
N VAL A 5 76.81 -9.91 37.47
CA VAL A 5 75.82 -10.55 36.59
C VAL A 5 74.69 -11.18 37.41
N SER A 6 74.99 -11.80 38.56
CA SER A 6 73.95 -12.34 39.45
C SER A 6 73.08 -11.27 40.08
N THR A 7 73.65 -10.14 40.54
CA THR A 7 72.86 -9.03 41.12
C THR A 7 72.00 -8.35 40.05
N PHE A 8 72.49 -8.21 38.82
CA PHE A 8 71.72 -7.68 37.70
C PHE A 8 70.56 -8.61 37.28
N LEU A 9 70.81 -9.93 37.23
CA LEU A 9 69.77 -10.92 36.96
C LEU A 9 68.74 -11.00 38.08
N SER A 10 69.13 -10.91 39.36
CA SER A 10 68.19 -10.86 40.49
C SER A 10 67.34 -9.58 40.50
N PHE A 11 67.90 -8.44 40.09
CA PHE A 11 67.15 -7.19 39.92
C PHE A 11 66.14 -7.28 38.76
N LEU A 12 66.53 -7.86 37.62
CA LEU A 12 65.63 -8.11 36.49
C LEU A 12 64.54 -9.14 36.83
N ALA A 13 64.88 -10.20 37.57
CA ALA A 13 63.93 -11.21 38.04
C ALA A 13 62.89 -10.62 39.01
N GLY A 14 63.25 -9.61 39.81
CA GLY A 14 62.31 -8.86 40.66
C GLY A 14 61.45 -7.84 39.90
N GLY A 15 61.90 -7.35 38.75
CA GLY A 15 61.16 -6.41 37.89
C GLY A 15 60.21 -7.08 36.88
N LEU A 16 60.48 -8.33 36.50
CA LEU A 16 59.66 -9.17 35.62
C LEU A 16 58.18 -9.27 36.06
N PRO A 17 57.86 -9.54 37.35
CA PRO A 17 56.48 -9.58 37.83
C PRO A 17 55.73 -8.26 37.60
N LYS A 18 56.41 -7.11 37.77
CA LYS A 18 55.81 -5.78 37.66
C LYS A 18 55.55 -5.37 36.21
N ILE A 19 56.37 -5.85 35.27
CA ILE A 19 56.15 -5.65 33.82
C ILE A 19 54.98 -6.53 33.34
N LEU A 20 54.87 -7.76 33.85
CA LEU A 20 53.76 -8.65 33.55
C LEU A 20 52.42 -8.10 34.08
N THR A 21 52.37 -7.54 35.29
CA THR A 21 51.14 -6.93 35.81
C THR A 21 50.71 -5.68 35.03
N ILE A 22 51.65 -4.85 34.57
CA ILE A 22 51.32 -3.68 33.72
C ILE A 22 50.73 -4.14 32.38
N PHE A 23 51.22 -5.27 31.83
CA PHE A 23 50.68 -5.84 30.60
C PHE A 23 49.28 -6.44 30.81
N GLN A 24 49.07 -7.16 31.93
CA GLN A 24 47.77 -7.69 32.34
C GLN A 24 46.75 -6.57 32.58
N ASP A 25 47.09 -5.54 33.35
CA ASP A 25 46.22 -4.37 33.59
C ASP A 25 45.83 -3.66 32.30
N ARG A 26 46.74 -3.59 31.31
CA ARG A 26 46.42 -3.03 29.99
C ARG A 26 45.52 -3.94 29.17
N GLN A 27 45.67 -5.25 29.28
CA GLN A 27 44.81 -6.22 28.61
C GLN A 27 43.39 -6.20 29.20
N ASP A 28 43.28 -6.13 30.53
CA ASP A 28 42.00 -6.06 31.25
C ASP A 28 41.26 -4.75 30.94
N LYS A 29 41.94 -3.60 30.99
CA LYS A 29 41.34 -2.31 30.57
C LYS A 29 40.92 -2.29 29.12
N LYS A 30 41.67 -2.93 28.21
CA LYS A 30 41.26 -3.08 26.81
C LYS A 30 40.01 -3.96 26.69
N HIS A 31 39.91 -5.01 27.49
CA HIS A 31 38.74 -5.88 27.51
C HIS A 31 37.51 -5.17 28.08
N GLU A 32 37.65 -4.44 29.19
CA GLU A 32 36.59 -3.60 29.75
C GLU A 32 36.12 -2.52 28.77
N LEU A 33 37.05 -1.82 28.11
CA LEU A 33 36.71 -0.86 27.06
C LEU A 33 35.99 -1.51 25.88
N ALA A 34 36.40 -2.72 25.47
CA ALA A 34 35.73 -3.46 24.41
C ALA A 34 34.30 -3.88 24.82
N LEU A 35 34.10 -4.29 26.08
CA LEU A 35 32.77 -4.60 26.62
C LEU A 35 31.87 -3.36 26.65
N VAL A 36 32.39 -2.20 27.09
CA VAL A 36 31.64 -0.93 27.10
C VAL A 36 31.31 -0.47 25.67
N ALA A 37 32.25 -0.59 24.73
CA ALA A 37 32.00 -0.30 23.32
C ALA A 37 30.91 -1.21 22.73
N ALA A 38 30.98 -2.52 22.99
CA ALA A 38 29.97 -3.47 22.53
C ALA A 38 28.58 -3.23 23.16
N GLN A 39 28.54 -2.80 24.44
CA GLN A 39 27.29 -2.40 25.09
C GLN A 39 26.70 -1.13 24.46
N LYS A 40 27.54 -0.13 24.20
CA LYS A 40 27.14 1.11 23.52
C LYS A 40 26.62 0.85 22.11
N ASP A 41 27.30 0.02 21.33
CA ASP A 41 26.89 -0.33 19.97
C ASP A 41 25.54 -1.07 19.97
N ARG A 42 25.32 -1.95 20.95
CA ARG A 42 24.04 -2.62 21.14
C ARG A 42 22.93 -1.63 21.51
N GLU A 43 23.20 -0.69 22.40
CA GLU A 43 22.24 0.34 22.81
C GLU A 43 21.87 1.24 21.63
N LEU A 44 22.87 1.68 20.84
CA LEU A 44 22.65 2.45 19.62
C LEU A 44 21.81 1.66 18.61
N ALA A 45 22.14 0.40 18.36
CA ALA A 45 21.37 -0.45 17.44
C ALA A 45 19.93 -0.69 17.92
N LEU A 46 19.70 -0.79 19.23
CA LEU A 46 18.35 -0.88 19.81
C LEU A 46 17.60 0.45 19.68
N ALA A 47 18.26 1.58 19.91
CA ALA A 47 17.69 2.91 19.74
C ALA A 47 17.29 3.16 18.28
N GLU A 48 18.17 2.86 17.32
CA GLU A 48 17.89 2.97 15.88
C GLU A 48 16.68 2.11 15.48
N LYS A 49 16.62 0.86 15.94
CA LYS A 49 15.45 -0.01 15.69
C LYS A 49 14.18 0.54 16.35
N GLY A 50 14.30 1.14 17.53
CA GLY A 50 13.21 1.82 18.22
C GLY A 50 12.67 3.01 17.42
N PHE A 51 13.55 3.86 16.90
CA PHE A 51 13.17 5.00 16.05
C PHE A 51 12.53 4.55 14.73
N LEU A 52 13.08 3.51 14.09
CA LEU A 52 12.48 2.94 12.88
C LEU A 52 11.10 2.34 13.15
N ALA A 53 10.90 1.68 14.30
CA ALA A 53 9.61 1.16 14.70
C ALA A 53 8.60 2.30 14.99
N GLN A 54 9.04 3.38 15.63
CA GLN A 54 8.22 4.57 15.88
C GLN A 54 7.79 5.24 14.57
N ALA A 55 8.74 5.45 13.64
CA ALA A 55 8.45 6.02 12.33
C ALA A 55 7.38 5.20 11.58
N ARG A 56 7.50 3.87 11.57
CA ARG A 56 6.48 2.99 10.98
C ARG A 56 5.12 3.10 11.66
N VAL A 57 5.09 3.20 12.99
CA VAL A 57 3.83 3.37 13.74
C VAL A 57 3.20 4.72 13.43
N GLU A 58 3.99 5.78 13.27
CA GLU A 58 3.50 7.10 12.86
C GLU A 58 2.96 7.08 11.43
N GLU A 59 3.65 6.45 10.49
CA GLU A 59 3.17 6.26 9.11
C GLU A 59 1.83 5.52 9.07
N ILE A 60 1.70 4.39 9.79
CA ILE A 60 0.45 3.62 9.88
C ILE A 60 -0.68 4.47 10.49
N LYS A 61 -0.39 5.25 11.53
CA LYS A 61 -1.38 6.15 12.14
C LYS A 61 -1.81 7.24 11.17
N LEU A 62 -0.88 7.83 10.43
CA LEU A 62 -1.20 8.83 9.41
C LEU A 62 -2.08 8.23 8.31
N GLU A 63 -1.76 7.04 7.82
CA GLU A 63 -2.58 6.32 6.84
C GLU A 63 -3.98 6.01 7.39
N GLN A 64 -4.06 5.59 8.65
CA GLN A 64 -5.33 5.33 9.32
C GLN A 64 -6.18 6.60 9.46
N ILE A 65 -5.56 7.72 9.87
CA ILE A 65 -6.25 9.02 9.97
C ILE A 65 -6.74 9.46 8.59
N GLN A 66 -5.90 9.38 7.55
CA GLN A 66 -6.31 9.72 6.18
C GLN A 66 -7.49 8.88 5.71
N THR A 67 -7.44 7.56 5.97
CA THR A 67 -8.53 6.64 5.61
C THR A 67 -9.82 6.95 6.38
N GLN A 68 -9.70 7.30 7.67
CA GLN A 68 -10.84 7.70 8.50
C GLN A 68 -11.44 9.02 8.04
N THR A 69 -10.63 10.06 7.81
CA THR A 69 -11.07 11.35 7.29
C THR A 69 -11.77 11.20 5.95
N ALA A 70 -11.22 10.41 5.02
CA ALA A 70 -11.90 10.13 3.75
C ALA A 70 -13.25 9.41 3.93
N GLY A 71 -13.38 8.55 4.96
CA GLY A 71 -14.63 7.91 5.33
C GLY A 71 -15.66 8.88 5.92
N GLU A 72 -15.23 9.74 6.83
CA GLU A 72 -16.04 10.77 7.49
C GLU A 72 -16.51 11.83 6.49
N GLU A 73 -15.65 12.29 5.58
CA GLU A 73 -16.01 13.20 4.50
C GLU A 73 -17.11 12.62 3.61
N ARG A 74 -16.98 11.35 3.19
CA ARG A 74 -18.03 10.67 2.42
C ARG A 74 -19.34 10.57 3.21
N GLN A 75 -19.26 10.27 4.50
CA GLN A 75 -20.45 10.19 5.33
C GLN A 75 -21.14 11.55 5.46
N ALA A 76 -20.38 12.63 5.67
CA ALA A 76 -20.91 13.98 5.73
C ALA A 76 -21.59 14.38 4.41
N LEU A 77 -20.99 14.03 3.26
CA LEU A 77 -21.60 14.24 1.93
C LEU A 77 -22.92 13.47 1.78
N TYR A 78 -22.96 12.20 2.19
CA TYR A 78 -24.20 11.42 2.17
C TYR A 78 -25.26 11.99 3.11
N GLN A 79 -24.88 12.45 4.31
CA GLN A 79 -25.79 13.09 5.26
C GLN A 79 -26.40 14.36 4.66
N HIS A 80 -25.58 15.20 4.03
CA HIS A 80 -26.02 16.40 3.32
C HIS A 80 -27.00 16.07 2.17
N ASP A 81 -26.71 15.05 1.37
CA ASP A 81 -27.60 14.59 0.30
C ASP A 81 -28.93 14.02 0.81
N ILE A 82 -28.92 13.36 1.96
CA ILE A 82 -30.10 12.86 2.65
C ILE A 82 -30.94 14.03 3.19
N GLU A 83 -30.31 15.05 3.77
CA GLU A 83 -30.99 16.24 4.28
C GLU A 83 -31.66 17.05 3.17
N ILE A 84 -31.01 17.22 2.02
CA ILE A 84 -31.66 17.79 0.82
C ILE A 84 -32.86 16.94 0.38
N GLY A 85 -32.79 15.62 0.57
CA GLY A 85 -33.88 14.70 0.27
C GLY A 85 -35.05 14.77 1.25
N LYS A 86 -34.85 15.24 2.49
CA LYS A 86 -35.89 15.36 3.52
C LYS A 86 -36.80 16.55 3.18
N GLY A 87 -37.90 16.27 2.48
CA GLY A 87 -38.89 17.26 2.05
C GLY A 87 -39.13 17.27 0.54
N ALA A 88 -38.30 16.57 -0.23
CA ALA A 88 -38.56 16.33 -1.65
C ALA A 88 -39.76 15.38 -1.82
N SER A 89 -40.58 15.61 -2.85
CA SER A 89 -41.68 14.70 -3.18
C SER A 89 -41.14 13.32 -3.59
N GLN A 90 -41.89 12.25 -3.28
CA GLN A 90 -41.52 10.88 -3.66
C GLN A 90 -41.23 10.75 -5.16
N TRP A 91 -41.92 11.53 -5.99
CA TRP A 91 -41.69 11.59 -7.43
C TRP A 91 -40.27 12.09 -7.77
N MET A 92 -39.79 13.15 -7.12
CA MET A 92 -38.45 13.69 -7.34
C MET A 92 -37.37 12.72 -6.85
N ILE A 93 -37.61 12.04 -5.72
CA ILE A 93 -36.71 11.01 -5.18
C ILE A 93 -36.59 9.85 -6.16
N ASN A 94 -37.72 9.34 -6.66
CA ASN A 94 -37.76 8.25 -7.63
C ASN A 94 -37.10 8.65 -8.97
N LEU A 95 -37.29 9.89 -9.43
CA LEU A 95 -36.66 10.41 -10.65
C LEU A 95 -35.14 10.48 -10.49
N ARG A 96 -34.63 11.04 -9.39
CA ARG A 96 -33.18 11.10 -9.11
C ARG A 96 -32.56 9.71 -9.05
N ALA A 97 -33.25 8.76 -8.40
CA ALA A 97 -32.80 7.38 -8.29
C ALA A 97 -32.79 6.65 -9.64
N SER A 98 -33.67 7.03 -10.58
CA SER A 98 -33.77 6.36 -11.89
C SER A 98 -32.77 6.85 -12.92
N VAL A 99 -32.17 8.05 -12.77
CA VAL A 99 -31.23 8.62 -13.76
C VAL A 99 -30.12 7.65 -14.14
N ARG A 100 -29.40 7.08 -13.16
CA ARG A 100 -28.27 6.18 -13.42
C ARG A 100 -28.70 4.89 -14.16
N PRO A 101 -29.74 4.15 -13.72
CA PRO A 101 -30.28 3.02 -14.47
C PRO A 101 -30.76 3.40 -15.88
N VAL A 102 -31.51 4.51 -16.01
CA VAL A 102 -32.10 4.93 -17.28
C VAL A 102 -31.03 5.23 -18.33
N VAL A 103 -29.98 5.98 -17.95
CA VAL A 103 -28.86 6.26 -18.88
C VAL A 103 -28.19 4.96 -19.34
N THR A 104 -28.00 3.99 -18.44
CA THR A 104 -27.42 2.69 -18.81
C THR A 104 -28.32 1.94 -19.78
N TYR A 105 -29.63 1.90 -19.52
CA TYR A 105 -30.58 1.24 -20.40
C TYR A 105 -30.64 1.89 -21.78
N ILE A 106 -30.55 3.22 -21.87
CA ILE A 106 -30.50 3.93 -23.16
C ILE A 106 -29.30 3.45 -23.98
N PHE A 107 -28.09 3.44 -23.41
CA PHE A 107 -26.89 2.99 -24.12
C PHE A 107 -26.96 1.52 -24.56
N VAL A 108 -27.43 0.63 -23.68
CA VAL A 108 -27.57 -0.80 -24.02
C VAL A 108 -28.64 -1.01 -25.09
N LEU A 109 -29.79 -0.33 -24.98
CA LEU A 109 -30.86 -0.43 -25.98
C LEU A 109 -30.45 0.17 -27.32
N GLU A 110 -29.66 1.24 -27.32
CA GLU A 110 -29.10 1.83 -28.54
C GLU A 110 -28.18 0.84 -29.25
N LEU A 111 -27.26 0.19 -28.53
CA LEU A 111 -26.42 -0.88 -29.08
C LEU A 111 -27.26 -2.02 -29.66
N VAL A 112 -28.24 -2.52 -28.91
CA VAL A 112 -29.13 -3.60 -29.39
C VAL A 112 -29.92 -3.17 -30.63
N ALA A 113 -30.44 -1.95 -30.66
CA ALA A 113 -31.18 -1.42 -31.80
C ALA A 113 -30.30 -1.28 -33.05
N LEU A 114 -29.06 -0.78 -32.89
CA LEU A 114 -28.10 -0.68 -33.98
C LEU A 114 -27.66 -2.06 -34.50
N ASN A 115 -27.46 -3.04 -33.61
CA ASN A 115 -27.21 -4.43 -33.99
C ASN A 115 -28.33 -4.99 -34.86
N ILE A 116 -29.57 -4.86 -34.39
CA ILE A 116 -30.74 -5.38 -35.12
C ILE A 116 -30.86 -4.70 -36.48
N ALA A 117 -30.71 -3.37 -36.53
CA ALA A 117 -30.74 -2.62 -37.78
C ALA A 117 -29.58 -3.03 -38.73
N GLY A 118 -28.38 -3.25 -38.20
CA GLY A 118 -27.20 -3.69 -38.95
C GLY A 118 -27.37 -5.08 -39.54
N VAL A 119 -27.82 -6.05 -38.75
CA VAL A 119 -28.12 -7.42 -39.23
C VAL A 119 -29.24 -7.39 -40.26
N TRP A 120 -30.31 -6.61 -40.01
CA TRP A 120 -31.40 -6.46 -40.97
C TRP A 120 -30.91 -5.90 -42.30
N TYR A 121 -30.10 -4.84 -42.27
CA TYR A 121 -29.52 -4.23 -43.46
C TYR A 121 -28.61 -5.22 -44.21
N ALA A 122 -27.74 -5.94 -43.50
CA ALA A 122 -26.86 -6.95 -44.09
C ALA A 122 -27.64 -8.11 -44.74
N TYR A 123 -28.73 -8.54 -44.10
CA TYR A 123 -29.65 -9.53 -44.66
C TYR A 123 -30.30 -9.04 -45.96
N THR A 124 -30.79 -7.80 -45.98
CA THR A 124 -31.44 -7.23 -47.18
C THR A 124 -30.48 -6.99 -48.35
N THR A 125 -29.19 -6.77 -48.07
CA THR A 125 -28.15 -6.52 -49.08
C THR A 125 -27.45 -7.81 -49.55
N GLY A 126 -27.78 -8.96 -48.96
CA GLY A 126 -27.20 -10.26 -49.34
C GLY A 126 -25.76 -10.47 -48.89
N ILE A 127 -25.31 -9.75 -47.86
CA ILE A 127 -23.96 -9.90 -47.30
C ILE A 127 -23.85 -11.28 -46.61
N PRO A 128 -22.74 -12.01 -46.80
CA PRO A 128 -22.51 -13.27 -46.08
C PRO A 128 -22.61 -13.10 -44.56
N PHE A 129 -23.34 -14.00 -43.90
CA PHE A 129 -23.63 -13.92 -42.46
C PHE A 129 -22.37 -13.76 -41.60
N ALA A 130 -21.29 -14.49 -41.91
CA ALA A 130 -20.04 -14.40 -41.17
C ALA A 130 -19.44 -12.98 -41.18
N VAL A 131 -19.44 -12.34 -42.35
CA VAL A 131 -18.91 -10.96 -42.51
C VAL A 131 -19.83 -9.95 -41.82
N ALA A 132 -21.15 -10.13 -41.95
CA ALA A 132 -22.10 -9.28 -41.25
C ALA A 132 -21.91 -9.36 -39.73
N MET A 133 -21.67 -10.56 -39.19
CA MET A 133 -21.56 -10.76 -37.75
C MET A 133 -20.26 -10.22 -37.17
N GLU A 134 -19.15 -10.31 -37.90
CA GLU A 134 -17.87 -9.72 -37.52
C GLU A 134 -17.91 -8.18 -37.46
N ASN A 135 -18.68 -7.55 -38.34
CA ASN A 135 -18.84 -6.08 -38.34
C ASN A 135 -19.86 -5.60 -37.29
N VAL A 136 -20.97 -6.32 -37.14
CA VAL A 136 -22.06 -5.93 -36.22
C VAL A 136 -21.75 -6.29 -34.77
N PHE A 137 -20.96 -7.32 -34.50
CA PHE A 137 -20.54 -7.68 -33.14
C PHE A 137 -19.01 -7.74 -33.06
N SER A 138 -18.40 -6.58 -33.33
CA SER A 138 -16.95 -6.41 -33.39
C SER A 138 -16.29 -6.39 -32.00
N ASP A 139 -14.97 -6.51 -31.98
CA ASP A 139 -14.17 -6.39 -30.76
C ASP A 139 -14.39 -5.03 -30.06
N ASP A 140 -14.51 -3.94 -30.83
CA ASP A 140 -14.78 -2.60 -30.30
C ASP A 140 -16.14 -2.54 -29.59
N GLU A 141 -17.15 -3.21 -30.15
CA GLU A 141 -18.47 -3.25 -29.56
C GLU A 141 -18.52 -4.10 -28.28
N MET A 142 -17.81 -5.24 -28.27
CA MET A 142 -17.63 -6.03 -27.05
C MET A 142 -16.88 -5.26 -25.96
N LEU A 143 -15.89 -4.44 -26.33
CA LEU A 143 -15.17 -3.57 -25.40
C LEU A 143 -16.10 -2.50 -24.80
N ILE A 144 -16.95 -1.87 -25.61
CA ILE A 144 -17.93 -0.90 -25.13
C ILE A 144 -18.94 -1.57 -24.20
N LEU A 145 -19.52 -2.72 -24.60
CA LEU A 145 -20.48 -3.46 -23.78
C LEU A 145 -19.88 -3.90 -22.45
N SER A 146 -18.66 -4.46 -22.46
CA SER A 146 -17.96 -4.88 -21.25
C SER A 146 -17.66 -3.70 -20.32
N SER A 147 -17.31 -2.54 -20.88
CA SER A 147 -17.10 -1.30 -20.11
C SER A 147 -18.38 -0.81 -19.45
N ILE A 148 -19.52 -0.85 -20.16
CA ILE A 148 -20.84 -0.48 -19.62
C ILE A 148 -21.23 -1.42 -18.48
N ILE A 149 -21.06 -2.73 -18.66
CA ILE A 149 -21.32 -3.75 -17.63
C ILE A 149 -20.41 -3.52 -16.42
N ALA A 150 -19.11 -3.29 -16.63
CA ALA A 150 -18.16 -3.02 -15.56
C ALA A 150 -18.49 -1.74 -14.78
N PHE A 151 -18.94 -0.68 -15.46
CA PHE A 151 -19.38 0.55 -14.78
C PHE A 151 -20.63 0.31 -13.92
N TRP A 152 -21.62 -0.42 -14.45
CA TRP A 152 -22.89 -0.68 -13.77
C TRP A 152 -22.74 -1.63 -12.57
N PHE A 153 -21.99 -2.72 -12.72
CA PHE A 153 -21.76 -3.72 -11.66
C PHE A 153 -20.56 -3.39 -10.76
N GLY A 154 -19.53 -2.71 -11.28
CA GLY A 154 -18.32 -2.39 -10.53
C GLY A 154 -18.60 -1.50 -9.32
N THR A 155 -19.48 -0.50 -9.47
CA THR A 155 -19.93 0.31 -8.32
C THR A 155 -20.79 -0.48 -7.33
N GLN A 156 -21.49 -1.53 -7.75
CA GLN A 156 -22.24 -2.41 -6.83
C GLN A 156 -21.33 -3.39 -6.08
N ALA A 157 -20.25 -3.86 -6.70
CA ALA A 157 -19.28 -4.73 -6.04
C ALA A 157 -18.58 -4.03 -4.86
N PHE A 158 -18.29 -2.73 -4.98
CA PHE A 158 -17.74 -1.92 -3.89
C PHE A 158 -18.76 -1.45 -2.86
N ASN A 159 -20.07 -1.65 -3.10
CA ASN A 159 -21.14 -1.35 -2.13
C ASN A 159 -21.42 -2.50 -1.14
N LYS A 160 -20.75 -3.64 -1.27
CA LYS A 160 -20.80 -4.69 -0.25
C LYS A 160 -19.82 -4.36 0.88
N LYS A 161 -20.32 -3.61 1.87
CA LYS A 161 -19.91 -3.76 3.27
C LYS A 161 -20.79 -4.81 3.93
#